data_AF-A0A8F4J7F8-F1
#
_entry.id   AF-A0A8F4J7F8-F1
#
_cell.length_a   1.000
_cell.length_b   1.000
_cell.length_c   1.000
_cell.angle_alpha   90.00
_cell.angle_beta   90.00
_cell.angle_gamma   90.00
#
_symmetry.space_group_name_H-M   'P 1'
#
loop_
_entity.id
_entity.type
_entity.pdbx_description
1 polymer ?
#
loop_
_entity_poly.entity_id
_entity_poly.type
_entity_poly.pdbx_seq_one_letter_code
_entity_poly.pdbx_strand_id
1 'polypeptide(L)'
;MTGEAIELKGVTKTFPGSATPAVAPLDLVLGAGEITVLIGPSGCGKTTTMRMINRLINPTDGVITIGGTDIREQSVTELRRGIGYVIQQIGLFPHRTIAQNIATVPSLLKWPKAKTQDRVEELADLVGIDRVMLGRYPAELSGGQQQRVGVARALAADPPVLLMDEPFGAVDPIVRARLQAELISLQERVHKTIVLVTHDIDEAISLGDKVAVLNVGGIVEQFAAPDELLANPSNEFVADFVGHERSIKRLSLSRVRDLDLQEGPVVGRSATPEEARAVLARTGSEWLGITDDGTFQGWVPASDFHGESVRELDPQVAAAQVRPDATLREALEVILTARSSTAVVLNDDGTYGGTVSLETIREGLGR
;
A
#
# COMPACT_ATOMS: atom_id res chain seq x y z
N MET A 1 7.33 18.36 -6.39
CA MET A 1 6.94 19.13 -5.18
C MET A 1 6.53 18.17 -4.07
N THR A 2 6.91 18.45 -2.81
CA THR A 2 6.44 17.71 -1.62
C THR A 2 4.94 17.95 -1.39
N GLY A 3 4.29 17.06 -0.65
CA GLY A 3 2.87 17.17 -0.31
C GLY A 3 2.53 18.38 0.58
N GLU A 4 1.25 18.76 0.56
CA GLU A 4 0.68 19.81 1.41
C GLU A 4 -0.37 19.19 2.33
N ALA A 5 -0.37 19.56 3.61
CA ALA A 5 -1.38 19.08 4.56
C ALA A 5 -2.76 19.64 4.21
N ILE A 6 -3.81 18.87 4.52
CA ILE A 6 -5.20 19.28 4.36
C ILE A 6 -5.86 19.26 5.73
N GLU A 7 -6.39 20.39 6.18
CA GLU A 7 -7.08 20.49 7.47
C GLU A 7 -8.55 20.80 7.25
N LEU A 8 -9.42 20.01 7.87
CA LEU A 8 -10.86 20.21 7.97
C LEU A 8 -11.14 20.63 9.41
N LYS A 9 -11.77 21.79 9.59
CA LYS A 9 -12.16 22.32 10.91
C LYS A 9 -13.67 22.58 10.95
N GLY A 10 -14.39 21.78 11.73
CA GLY A 10 -15.85 21.82 11.85
C GLY A 10 -16.59 21.74 10.51
N VAL A 11 -16.01 21.06 9.51
CA VAL A 11 -16.53 21.06 8.14
C VAL A 11 -17.86 20.32 8.11
N THR A 12 -18.91 21.00 7.68
CA THR A 12 -20.26 20.44 7.66
C THR A 12 -20.83 20.49 6.25
N LYS A 13 -21.62 19.47 5.87
CA LYS A 13 -22.43 19.50 4.66
C LYS A 13 -23.87 19.09 4.92
N THR A 14 -24.78 20.02 4.66
CA THR A 14 -26.22 19.77 4.57
C THR A 14 -26.69 20.09 3.16
N PHE A 15 -27.35 19.13 2.51
CA PHE A 15 -27.95 19.33 1.20
C PHE A 15 -29.31 20.03 1.31
N PRO A 16 -29.70 20.86 0.32
CA PRO A 16 -31.00 21.51 0.32
C PRO A 16 -32.15 20.49 0.47
N GLY A 17 -33.08 20.76 1.38
CA GLY A 17 -34.23 19.89 1.64
C GLY A 17 -33.96 18.73 2.62
N SER A 18 -32.73 18.56 3.11
CA SER A 18 -32.42 17.60 4.18
C SER A 18 -32.47 18.28 5.55
N ALA A 19 -33.11 17.63 6.53
CA ALA A 19 -33.08 18.05 7.93
C ALA A 19 -31.78 17.62 8.63
N THR A 20 -31.12 16.58 8.13
CA THR A 20 -29.89 16.04 8.69
C THR A 20 -28.69 16.33 7.79
N PRO A 21 -27.51 16.60 8.37
CA PRO A 21 -26.29 16.77 7.60
C PRO A 21 -25.85 15.44 6.98
N ALA A 22 -25.34 15.50 5.74
CA ALA A 22 -24.65 14.38 5.11
C ALA A 22 -23.22 14.22 5.63
N VAL A 23 -22.63 15.31 6.10
CA VAL A 23 -21.36 15.35 6.86
C VAL A 23 -21.60 16.28 8.04
N ALA A 24 -21.65 15.74 9.25
CA ALA A 24 -21.66 16.45 10.52
C ALA A 24 -20.32 17.19 10.70
N PRO A 25 -20.17 18.10 11.68
CA PRO A 25 -18.94 18.84 11.89
C PRO A 25 -17.73 17.91 11.95
N LEU A 26 -16.91 17.96 10.90
CA LEU A 26 -15.76 17.10 10.69
C LEU A 26 -14.49 17.88 10.97
N ASP A 27 -13.76 17.42 12.00
CA ASP A 27 -12.41 17.84 12.33
C ASP A 27 -11.45 16.72 11.94
N LEU A 28 -10.58 16.98 10.96
CA LEU A 28 -9.65 15.99 10.43
C LEU A 28 -8.41 16.66 9.84
N VAL A 29 -7.24 16.12 10.15
CA VAL A 29 -5.96 16.59 9.61
C VAL A 29 -5.35 15.47 8.78
N LEU A 30 -5.19 15.73 7.48
CA LEU A 30 -4.56 14.83 6.52
C LEU A 30 -3.11 15.30 6.36
N GLY A 31 -2.16 14.48 6.82
CA GLY A 31 -0.75 14.85 6.90
C GLY A 31 -0.12 15.12 5.53
N ALA A 32 0.85 16.03 5.49
CA ALA A 32 1.60 16.31 4.28
C ALA A 32 2.46 15.10 3.88
N GLY A 33 2.35 14.63 2.64
CA GLY A 33 3.14 13.50 2.16
C GLY A 33 2.71 12.13 2.69
N GLU A 34 1.53 12.05 3.30
CA GLU A 34 0.91 10.81 3.77
C GLU A 34 -0.23 10.37 2.84
N ILE A 35 -0.50 9.07 2.82
CA ILE A 35 -1.71 8.47 2.27
C ILE A 35 -2.72 8.34 3.41
N THR A 36 -3.76 9.17 3.38
CA THR A 36 -4.93 9.00 4.23
C THR A 36 -6.04 8.28 3.47
N VAL A 37 -6.48 7.14 4.00
CA VAL A 37 -7.60 6.37 3.45
C VAL A 37 -8.86 6.65 4.24
N LEU A 38 -9.94 7.03 3.56
CA LEU A 38 -11.27 7.18 4.12
C LEU A 38 -12.08 5.92 3.79
N ILE A 39 -12.50 5.19 4.81
CA ILE A 39 -13.35 4.00 4.69
C ILE A 39 -14.65 4.16 5.46
N GLY A 40 -15.63 3.31 5.17
CA GLY A 40 -16.93 3.32 5.86
C GLY A 40 -18.07 2.83 4.98
N PRO A 41 -19.30 2.71 5.51
CA PRO A 41 -20.46 2.26 4.75
C PRO A 41 -20.81 3.16 3.56
N SER A 42 -21.59 2.64 2.62
CA SER A 42 -22.17 3.46 1.55
C SER A 42 -22.99 4.61 2.11
N GLY A 43 -22.80 5.82 1.59
CA GLY A 43 -23.52 7.01 2.05
C GLY A 43 -23.00 7.66 3.33
N CYS A 44 -21.89 7.19 3.92
CA CYS A 44 -21.34 7.79 5.14
C CYS A 44 -20.64 9.16 4.94
N GLY A 45 -20.55 9.68 3.72
CA GLY A 45 -20.01 11.02 3.47
C GLY A 45 -18.56 11.09 2.94
N LYS A 46 -17.92 9.95 2.63
CA LYS A 46 -16.55 9.88 2.02
C LYS A 46 -16.40 10.73 0.76
N THR A 47 -17.15 10.40 -0.29
CA THR A 47 -17.15 11.12 -1.57
C THR A 47 -17.62 12.57 -1.39
N THR A 48 -18.56 12.83 -0.48
CA THR A 48 -18.99 14.20 -0.14
C THR A 48 -17.85 15.02 0.42
N THR A 49 -17.06 14.46 1.34
CA THR A 49 -15.87 15.07 1.94
C THR A 49 -14.82 15.38 0.87
N MET A 50 -14.49 14.41 0.01
CA MET A 50 -13.59 14.63 -1.13
C MET A 50 -14.06 15.76 -2.07
N ARG A 51 -15.36 15.79 -2.38
CA ARG A 51 -15.94 16.83 -3.24
C ARG A 51 -15.89 18.22 -2.59
N MET A 52 -15.93 18.30 -1.26
CA MET A 52 -15.72 19.56 -0.53
C MET A 52 -14.27 20.01 -0.58
N ILE A 53 -13.30 19.11 -0.38
CA ILE A 53 -11.86 19.43 -0.49
C ILE A 53 -11.53 19.97 -1.88
N ASN A 54 -12.01 19.30 -2.95
CA ASN A 54 -11.84 19.75 -4.32
C ASN A 54 -12.75 20.94 -4.71
N ARG A 55 -13.59 21.40 -3.79
CA ARG A 55 -14.59 22.46 -3.97
C ARG A 55 -15.50 22.24 -5.18
N LEU A 56 -15.85 20.98 -5.47
CA LEU A 56 -16.93 20.62 -6.41
C LEU A 56 -18.30 20.95 -5.82
N ILE A 57 -18.41 20.82 -4.51
CA ILE A 57 -19.50 21.35 -3.70
C ILE A 57 -18.87 22.21 -2.60
N ASN A 58 -19.54 23.30 -2.22
CA ASN A 58 -19.09 24.08 -1.07
C ASN A 58 -19.52 23.39 0.23
N PRO A 59 -18.68 23.43 1.30
CA PRO A 59 -19.16 23.12 2.64
C PRO A 59 -20.30 24.07 3.02
N THR A 60 -21.23 23.60 3.84
CA THR A 60 -22.28 24.44 4.44
C THR A 60 -21.67 25.34 5.50
N ASP A 61 -20.84 24.76 6.38
CA ASP A 61 -20.11 25.46 7.45
C ASP A 61 -18.70 24.88 7.61
N GLY A 62 -17.87 25.56 8.40
CA GLY A 62 -16.49 25.16 8.70
C GLY A 62 -15.46 25.69 7.69
N VAL A 63 -14.23 25.21 7.84
CA VAL A 63 -13.05 25.66 7.08
C VAL A 63 -12.28 24.46 6.55
N ILE A 64 -11.88 24.51 5.28
CA ILE A 64 -10.92 23.58 4.68
C ILE A 64 -9.70 24.37 4.24
N THR A 65 -8.52 24.01 4.73
CA THR A 65 -7.26 24.59 4.27
C THR A 65 -6.38 23.55 3.59
N ILE A 66 -5.66 23.95 2.54
CA ILE A 66 -4.63 23.15 1.89
C ILE A 66 -3.32 23.95 1.95
N GLY A 67 -2.26 23.37 2.52
CA GLY A 67 -1.00 24.08 2.73
C GLY A 67 -1.15 25.34 3.61
N GLY A 68 -2.14 25.34 4.51
CA GLY A 68 -2.48 26.47 5.37
C GLY A 68 -3.32 27.58 4.73
N THR A 69 -3.69 27.48 3.46
CA THR A 69 -4.55 28.47 2.77
C THR A 69 -6.00 27.96 2.69
N ASP A 70 -7.00 28.77 3.07
CA ASP A 70 -8.41 28.39 2.91
C ASP A 70 -8.75 28.24 1.42
N ILE A 71 -9.37 27.13 1.05
CA ILE A 71 -9.78 26.82 -0.34
C ILE A 71 -10.73 27.88 -0.95
N ARG A 72 -11.35 28.73 -0.12
CA ARG A 72 -12.23 29.83 -0.53
C ARG A 72 -11.47 31.08 -0.96
N GLU A 73 -10.23 31.26 -0.51
CA GLU A 73 -9.37 32.40 -0.88
C GLU A 73 -8.85 32.29 -2.32
N GLN A 74 -8.84 31.09 -2.88
CA GLN A 74 -8.43 30.83 -4.26
C GLN A 74 -9.63 30.75 -5.20
N SER A 75 -9.41 31.01 -6.50
CA SER A 75 -10.44 30.71 -7.49
C SER A 75 -10.64 29.20 -7.61
N VAL A 76 -11.88 28.78 -7.85
CA VAL A 76 -12.24 27.35 -8.00
C VAL A 76 -11.41 26.68 -9.11
N THR A 77 -11.05 27.43 -10.16
CA THR A 77 -10.25 26.91 -11.27
C THR A 77 -8.79 26.71 -10.90
N GLU A 78 -8.18 27.63 -10.15
CA GLU A 78 -6.79 27.50 -9.70
C GLU A 78 -6.64 26.35 -8.71
N LEU A 79 -7.52 26.28 -7.71
CA LEU A 79 -7.55 25.19 -6.73
C LEU A 79 -7.56 23.82 -7.41
N ARG A 80 -8.51 23.61 -8.34
CA ARG A 80 -8.66 22.33 -9.06
C ARG A 80 -7.53 22.00 -10.03
N ARG A 81 -6.75 22.99 -10.46
CA ARG A 81 -5.54 22.75 -11.27
C ARG A 81 -4.35 22.35 -10.41
N GLY A 82 -4.34 22.77 -9.13
CA GLY A 82 -3.35 22.36 -8.13
C GLY A 82 -3.62 21.01 -7.49
N ILE A 83 -4.81 20.44 -7.67
CA ILE A 83 -5.20 19.14 -7.12
C ILE A 83 -5.36 18.12 -8.26
N GLY A 84 -4.68 16.98 -8.16
CA GLY A 84 -4.99 15.85 -9.03
C GLY A 84 -6.20 15.11 -8.51
N TYR A 85 -7.24 14.94 -9.33
CA TYR A 85 -8.48 14.28 -8.91
C TYR A 85 -8.82 13.08 -9.79
N VAL A 86 -8.80 11.89 -9.19
CA VAL A 86 -9.31 10.65 -9.78
C VAL A 86 -10.75 10.48 -9.31
N ILE A 87 -11.67 10.52 -10.26
CA ILE A 87 -13.10 10.36 -10.02
C ILE A 87 -13.53 8.91 -10.14
N GLN A 88 -14.55 8.52 -9.36
CA GLN A 88 -15.12 7.17 -9.35
C GLN A 88 -15.55 6.69 -10.74
N GLN A 89 -16.06 7.59 -11.57
CA GLN A 89 -16.25 7.31 -13.00
C GLN A 89 -14.99 7.72 -13.75
N ILE A 90 -14.48 6.84 -14.62
CA ILE A 90 -13.31 7.03 -15.52
C ILE A 90 -13.14 8.49 -15.99
N GLY A 91 -14.25 9.12 -16.42
CA GLY A 91 -14.30 10.57 -16.61
C GLY A 91 -13.35 11.11 -17.68
N LEU A 92 -12.94 10.26 -18.63
CA LEU A 92 -12.14 10.64 -19.78
C LEU A 92 -13.00 11.40 -20.79
N PHE A 93 -12.39 12.32 -21.52
CA PHE A 93 -13.05 13.02 -22.62
C PHE A 93 -13.10 12.07 -23.83
N PRO A 94 -14.30 11.63 -24.26
CA PRO A 94 -14.43 10.58 -25.28
C PRO A 94 -13.99 11.04 -26.67
N HIS A 95 -14.03 12.36 -26.92
CA HIS A 95 -13.64 13.00 -28.17
C HIS A 95 -12.15 13.38 -28.21
N ARG A 96 -11.35 12.96 -27.23
CA ARG A 96 -9.91 13.22 -27.14
C ARG A 96 -9.15 11.92 -27.09
N THR A 97 -7.95 11.91 -27.65
CA THR A 97 -7.07 10.74 -27.57
C THR A 97 -6.57 10.51 -26.13
N ILE A 98 -5.98 9.35 -25.87
CA ILE A 98 -5.39 9.03 -24.57
C ILE A 98 -4.29 10.04 -24.19
N ALA A 99 -3.38 10.36 -25.12
CA ALA A 99 -2.37 11.39 -24.89
C ALA A 99 -3.00 12.75 -24.54
N GLN A 100 -4.05 13.16 -25.26
CA GLN A 100 -4.75 14.42 -24.99
C GLN A 100 -5.50 14.42 -23.66
N ASN A 101 -6.01 13.26 -23.23
CA ASN A 101 -6.62 13.10 -21.92
C ASN A 101 -5.58 13.32 -20.82
N ILE A 102 -4.44 12.62 -20.88
CA ILE A 102 -3.35 12.78 -19.91
C ILE A 102 -2.81 14.22 -19.91
N ALA A 103 -2.62 14.80 -21.10
CA ALA A 103 -2.11 16.17 -21.28
C ALA A 103 -3.09 17.29 -20.88
N THR A 104 -4.30 16.98 -20.43
CA THR A 104 -5.36 17.99 -20.21
C THR A 104 -4.90 19.10 -19.28
N VAL A 105 -4.44 18.77 -18.07
CA VAL A 105 -4.06 19.78 -17.06
C VAL A 105 -2.76 20.50 -17.44
N PRO A 106 -1.68 19.83 -17.88
CA PRO A 106 -0.49 20.51 -18.43
C PRO A 106 -0.82 21.52 -19.54
N SER A 107 -1.75 21.17 -20.44
CA SER A 107 -2.21 22.06 -21.51
C SER A 107 -2.95 23.28 -20.98
N LEU A 108 -3.80 23.12 -19.97
CA LEU A 108 -4.50 24.23 -19.29
C LEU A 108 -3.54 25.15 -18.53
N LEU A 109 -2.44 24.58 -18.00
CA LEU A 109 -1.33 25.30 -17.39
C LEU A 109 -0.35 25.89 -18.42
N LYS A 110 -0.63 25.72 -19.71
CA LYS A 110 0.18 26.23 -20.84
C LYS A 110 1.63 25.75 -20.79
N TRP A 111 1.88 24.53 -20.35
CA TRP A 111 3.21 23.93 -20.40
C TRP A 111 3.73 23.86 -21.85
N PRO A 112 5.06 23.93 -22.07
CA PRO A 112 5.63 23.69 -23.39
C PRO A 112 5.19 22.33 -23.94
N LYS A 113 4.94 22.26 -25.26
CA LYS A 113 4.45 21.02 -25.91
C LYS A 113 5.40 19.84 -25.70
N ALA A 114 6.71 20.05 -25.85
CA ALA A 114 7.72 19.02 -25.62
C ALA A 114 7.66 18.48 -24.18
N LYS A 115 7.70 19.37 -23.18
CA LYS A 115 7.56 19.00 -21.76
C LYS A 115 6.26 18.22 -21.49
N THR A 116 5.16 18.62 -22.09
CA THR A 116 3.87 17.93 -21.94
C THR A 116 3.93 16.52 -22.53
N GLN A 117 4.54 16.36 -23.70
CA GLN A 117 4.64 15.06 -24.35
C GLN A 117 5.56 14.11 -23.59
N ASP A 118 6.73 14.57 -23.15
CA ASP A 118 7.65 13.78 -22.31
C ASP A 118 6.93 13.29 -21.05
N ARG A 119 6.16 14.17 -20.40
CA ARG A 119 5.38 13.83 -19.21
C ARG A 119 4.26 12.83 -19.50
N VAL A 120 3.61 12.92 -20.66
CA VAL A 120 2.58 11.95 -21.07
C VAL A 120 3.18 10.57 -21.25
N GLU A 121 4.34 10.47 -21.89
CA GLU A 121 5.02 9.20 -22.14
C GLU A 121 5.54 8.59 -20.82
N GLU A 122 6.15 9.39 -19.95
CA GLU A 122 6.56 8.98 -18.60
C GLU A 122 5.39 8.39 -17.82
N LEU A 123 4.23 9.07 -17.83
CA LEU A 123 3.06 8.61 -17.10
C LEU A 123 2.41 7.39 -17.73
N ALA A 124 2.45 7.27 -19.06
CA ALA A 124 1.96 6.08 -19.75
C ALA A 124 2.75 4.84 -19.33
N ASP A 125 4.09 4.94 -19.28
CA ASP A 125 4.95 3.86 -18.81
C ASP A 125 4.64 3.54 -17.34
N LEU A 126 4.51 4.56 -16.48
CA LEU A 126 4.22 4.42 -15.06
C LEU A 126 2.90 3.69 -14.79
N VAL A 127 1.84 4.01 -15.55
CA VAL A 127 0.54 3.33 -15.41
C VAL A 127 0.43 2.07 -16.29
N GLY A 128 1.51 1.65 -16.94
CA GLY A 128 1.54 0.45 -17.80
C GLY A 128 0.62 0.53 -19.02
N ILE A 129 0.44 1.72 -19.59
CA ILE A 129 -0.24 1.93 -20.88
C ILE A 129 0.83 1.98 -21.96
N ASP A 130 0.76 1.04 -22.91
CA ASP A 130 1.67 1.00 -24.04
C ASP A 130 1.56 2.32 -24.85
N ARG A 131 2.72 2.89 -25.19
CA ARG A 131 2.82 4.14 -25.96
C ARG A 131 2.09 4.08 -27.29
N VAL A 132 1.96 2.90 -27.91
CA VAL A 132 1.17 2.74 -29.17
C VAL A 132 -0.33 3.03 -28.96
N MET A 133 -0.83 2.96 -27.73
CA MET A 133 -2.22 3.26 -27.39
C MET A 133 -2.48 4.75 -27.17
N LEU A 134 -1.44 5.59 -27.10
CA LEU A 134 -1.58 7.04 -26.84
C LEU A 134 -2.42 7.78 -27.90
N GLY A 135 -2.41 7.28 -29.14
CA GLY A 135 -3.20 7.81 -30.24
C GLY A 135 -4.67 7.35 -30.26
N ARG A 136 -5.04 6.36 -29.45
CA ARG A 136 -6.41 5.82 -29.40
C ARG A 136 -7.36 6.73 -28.62
N TYR A 137 -8.65 6.48 -28.76
CA TYR A 137 -9.73 7.11 -28.01
C TYR A 137 -10.20 6.21 -26.85
N PRO A 138 -10.80 6.77 -25.78
CA PRO A 138 -11.24 5.99 -24.61
C PRO A 138 -12.12 4.78 -24.94
N ALA A 139 -12.99 4.87 -25.96
CA ALA A 139 -13.86 3.77 -26.39
C ALA A 139 -13.11 2.54 -26.91
N GLU A 140 -11.83 2.69 -27.28
CA GLU A 140 -10.96 1.62 -27.77
C GLU A 140 -10.16 0.94 -26.65
N LEU A 141 -10.38 1.33 -25.39
CA LEU A 141 -9.70 0.81 -24.21
C LEU A 141 -10.68 0.02 -23.34
N SER A 142 -10.18 -1.02 -22.68
CA SER A 142 -10.89 -1.69 -21.57
C SER A 142 -11.12 -0.72 -20.39
N GLY A 143 -12.12 -1.01 -19.55
CA GLY A 143 -12.43 -0.18 -18.36
C GLY A 143 -11.21 0.02 -17.45
N GLY A 144 -10.45 -1.05 -17.19
CA GLY A 144 -9.22 -0.97 -16.40
C GLY A 144 -8.13 -0.11 -17.05
N GLN A 145 -7.95 -0.17 -18.37
CA GLN A 145 -7.04 0.75 -19.08
C GLN A 145 -7.51 2.20 -18.98
N GLN A 146 -8.80 2.45 -19.12
CA GLN A 146 -9.35 3.80 -19.01
C GLN A 146 -9.16 4.37 -17.60
N GLN A 147 -9.33 3.56 -16.56
CA GLN A 147 -9.08 3.97 -15.16
C GLN A 147 -7.61 4.35 -14.93
N ARG A 148 -6.67 3.57 -15.49
CA ARG A 148 -5.23 3.87 -15.46
C ARG A 148 -4.89 5.20 -16.14
N VAL A 149 -5.53 5.49 -17.28
CA VAL A 149 -5.40 6.80 -17.94
C VAL A 149 -5.98 7.93 -17.07
N GLY A 150 -7.06 7.67 -16.34
CA GLY A 150 -7.64 8.61 -15.36
C GLY A 150 -6.64 8.97 -14.25
N VAL A 151 -5.94 7.98 -13.69
CA VAL A 151 -4.87 8.16 -12.70
C VAL A 151 -3.70 8.95 -13.31
N ALA A 152 -3.23 8.58 -14.50
CA ALA A 152 -2.17 9.31 -15.20
C ALA A 152 -2.53 10.80 -15.41
N ARG A 153 -3.77 11.09 -15.82
CA ARG A 153 -4.24 12.47 -15.98
C ARG A 153 -4.23 13.26 -14.68
N ALA A 154 -4.56 12.65 -13.54
CA ALA A 154 -4.50 13.30 -12.23
C ALA A 154 -3.05 13.63 -11.82
N LEU A 155 -2.08 12.79 -12.20
CA LEU A 155 -0.65 12.95 -11.92
C LEU A 155 0.08 13.89 -12.91
N ALA A 156 -0.57 14.23 -14.03
CA ALA A 156 0.04 14.92 -15.16
C ALA A 156 0.70 16.26 -14.79
N ALA A 157 0.06 17.04 -13.92
CA ALA A 157 0.54 18.36 -13.52
C ALA A 157 1.50 18.35 -12.31
N ASP A 158 1.93 17.18 -11.82
CA ASP A 158 2.70 17.01 -10.58
C ASP A 158 2.08 17.73 -9.35
N PRO A 159 0.76 17.57 -9.08
CA PRO A 159 0.10 18.29 -8.00
C PRO A 159 0.66 17.88 -6.62
N PRO A 160 0.73 18.77 -5.62
CA PRO A 160 1.11 18.40 -4.25
C PRO A 160 0.06 17.50 -3.56
N VAL A 161 -1.20 17.59 -3.99
CA VAL A 161 -2.34 16.84 -3.44
C VAL A 161 -2.98 15.97 -4.51
N LEU A 162 -3.24 14.71 -4.16
CA LEU A 162 -4.00 13.75 -4.96
C LEU A 162 -5.23 13.30 -4.20
N LEU A 163 -6.38 13.41 -4.85
CA LEU A 163 -7.67 12.97 -4.35
C LEU A 163 -8.12 11.79 -5.22
N MET A 164 -8.35 10.61 -4.64
CA MET A 164 -8.73 9.41 -5.38
C MET A 164 -10.02 8.78 -4.84
N ASP A 165 -11.08 8.81 -5.64
CA ASP A 165 -12.41 8.31 -5.26
C ASP A 165 -12.64 6.93 -5.90
N GLU A 166 -12.48 5.85 -5.13
CA GLU A 166 -12.49 4.45 -5.58
C GLU A 166 -11.64 4.18 -6.83
N PRO A 167 -10.34 4.54 -6.81
CA PRO A 167 -9.47 4.49 -7.99
C PRO A 167 -9.23 3.08 -8.55
N PHE A 168 -9.61 2.03 -7.82
CA PHE A 168 -9.36 0.63 -8.20
C PHE A 168 -10.62 -0.26 -8.26
N GLY A 169 -11.80 0.29 -7.95
CA GLY A 169 -13.02 -0.51 -7.74
C GLY A 169 -13.50 -1.29 -8.96
N ALA A 170 -13.20 -0.82 -10.18
CA ALA A 170 -13.61 -1.45 -11.44
C ALA A 170 -12.47 -2.23 -12.14
N VAL A 171 -11.35 -2.43 -11.47
CA VAL A 171 -10.17 -3.13 -11.99
C VAL A 171 -10.16 -4.58 -11.50
N ASP A 172 -9.73 -5.51 -12.36
CA ASP A 172 -9.55 -6.91 -11.98
C ASP A 172 -8.48 -7.07 -10.89
N PRO A 173 -8.53 -8.13 -10.07
CA PRO A 173 -7.65 -8.25 -8.89
C PRO A 173 -6.15 -8.21 -9.20
N ILE A 174 -5.72 -8.81 -10.32
CA ILE A 174 -4.29 -8.88 -10.67
C ILE A 174 -3.78 -7.49 -11.06
N VAL A 175 -4.52 -6.78 -11.92
CA VAL A 175 -4.14 -5.43 -12.34
C VAL A 175 -4.29 -4.43 -11.18
N ARG A 176 -5.29 -4.61 -10.30
CA ARG A 176 -5.47 -3.82 -9.09
C ARG A 176 -4.24 -3.89 -8.18
N ALA A 177 -3.78 -5.10 -7.83
CA ALA A 177 -2.62 -5.28 -6.97
C ALA A 177 -1.37 -4.62 -7.56
N ARG A 178 -1.17 -4.74 -8.87
CA ARG A 178 -0.08 -4.04 -9.56
C ARG A 178 -0.19 -2.52 -9.44
N LEU A 179 -1.37 -1.94 -9.67
CA LEU A 179 -1.56 -0.48 -9.57
C LEU A 179 -1.36 0.05 -8.16
N GLN A 180 -1.76 -0.71 -7.15
CA GLN A 180 -1.52 -0.39 -5.75
C GLN A 180 -0.02 -0.36 -5.43
N ALA A 181 0.73 -1.37 -5.88
CA ALA A 181 2.19 -1.42 -5.72
C ALA A 181 2.88 -0.23 -6.43
N GLU A 182 2.44 0.13 -7.63
CA GLU A 182 2.96 1.31 -8.34
C GLU A 182 2.62 2.62 -7.62
N LEU A 183 1.43 2.72 -6.99
CA LEU A 183 1.06 3.88 -6.19
C LEU A 183 1.96 4.01 -4.95
N ILE A 184 2.23 2.92 -4.23
CA ILE A 184 3.15 2.90 -3.09
C ILE A 184 4.55 3.33 -3.54
N SER A 185 5.08 2.70 -4.60
CA SER A 185 6.40 3.05 -5.16
C SER A 185 6.51 4.52 -5.60
N LEU A 186 5.44 5.04 -6.22
CA LEU A 186 5.37 6.47 -6.57
C LEU A 186 5.35 7.35 -5.32
N GLN A 187 4.59 6.96 -4.29
CA GLN A 187 4.49 7.72 -3.05
C GLN A 187 5.83 7.78 -2.30
N GLU A 188 6.56 6.66 -2.21
CA GLU A 188 7.89 6.58 -1.59
C GLU A 188 8.92 7.50 -2.26
N ARG A 189 8.71 7.84 -3.53
CA ARG A 189 9.61 8.71 -4.29
C ARG A 189 9.21 10.19 -4.26
N VAL A 190 7.92 10.48 -4.23
CA VAL A 190 7.40 11.83 -4.51
C VAL A 190 6.75 12.48 -3.27
N HIS A 191 6.35 11.69 -2.28
CA HIS A 191 5.76 12.13 -1.02
C HIS A 191 4.63 13.14 -1.23
N LYS A 192 3.64 12.78 -2.04
CA LYS A 192 2.43 13.60 -2.28
C LYS A 192 1.44 13.40 -1.14
N THR A 193 0.60 14.38 -0.87
CA THR A 193 -0.53 14.12 0.04
C THR A 193 -1.62 13.39 -0.73
N ILE A 194 -1.95 12.17 -0.35
CA ILE A 194 -2.95 11.35 -1.04
C ILE A 194 -4.15 11.14 -0.12
N VAL A 195 -5.34 11.47 -0.59
CA VAL A 195 -6.61 11.12 0.07
C VAL A 195 -7.31 10.09 -0.80
N LEU A 196 -7.41 8.87 -0.31
CA LEU A 196 -8.01 7.75 -1.03
C LEU A 196 -9.33 7.37 -0.37
N VAL A 197 -10.39 7.26 -1.15
CA VAL A 197 -11.67 6.70 -0.71
C VAL A 197 -11.79 5.30 -1.27
N THR A 198 -12.09 4.35 -0.39
CA THR A 198 -12.41 2.98 -0.76
C THR A 198 -13.46 2.40 0.18
N HIS A 199 -14.09 1.32 -0.26
CA HIS A 199 -14.94 0.46 0.58
C HIS A 199 -14.22 -0.84 0.97
N ASP A 200 -13.01 -1.06 0.45
CA ASP A 200 -12.21 -2.26 0.70
C ASP A 200 -11.22 -1.99 1.84
N ILE A 201 -11.36 -2.76 2.91
CA ILE A 201 -10.51 -2.65 4.11
C ILE A 201 -9.09 -3.09 3.82
N ASP A 202 -8.90 -4.09 2.94
CA ASP A 202 -7.57 -4.61 2.63
C ASP A 202 -6.77 -3.56 1.84
N GLU A 203 -7.44 -2.77 1.00
CA GLU A 203 -6.83 -1.59 0.36
C GLU A 203 -6.44 -0.53 1.39
N ALA A 204 -7.29 -0.26 2.37
CA ALA A 204 -7.01 0.74 3.38
C ALA A 204 -5.82 0.37 4.26
N ILE A 205 -5.69 -0.91 4.60
CA ILE A 205 -4.59 -1.45 5.39
C ILE A 205 -3.29 -1.45 4.58
N SER A 206 -3.35 -1.86 3.31
CA SER A 206 -2.18 -1.99 2.44
C SER A 206 -1.61 -0.64 2.00
N LEU A 207 -2.47 0.36 1.73
CA LEU A 207 -2.07 1.63 1.15
C LEU A 207 -1.94 2.78 2.16
N GLY A 208 -2.70 2.74 3.26
CA GLY A 208 -2.85 3.91 4.14
C GLY A 208 -1.73 4.04 5.16
N ASP A 209 -1.14 5.23 5.26
CA ASP A 209 -0.38 5.63 6.45
C ASP A 209 -1.34 5.90 7.63
N LYS A 210 -2.50 6.47 7.31
CA LYS A 210 -3.61 6.71 8.23
C LYS A 210 -4.93 6.27 7.61
N VAL A 211 -5.82 5.73 8.44
CA VAL A 211 -7.16 5.29 8.06
C VAL A 211 -8.18 6.01 8.92
N ALA A 212 -9.10 6.73 8.27
CA ALA A 212 -10.28 7.30 8.90
C ALA A 212 -11.48 6.39 8.63
N VAL A 213 -12.07 5.84 9.70
CA VAL A 213 -13.31 5.05 9.61
C VAL A 213 -14.49 5.98 9.81
N LEU A 214 -15.25 6.23 8.74
CA LEU A 214 -16.42 7.09 8.72
C LEU A 214 -17.69 6.28 8.93
N ASN A 215 -18.57 6.78 9.80
CA ASN A 215 -19.92 6.29 9.99
C ASN A 215 -20.95 7.26 9.34
N VAL A 216 -22.20 6.80 9.24
CA VAL A 216 -23.31 7.55 8.66
C VAL A 216 -23.38 8.95 9.26
N GLY A 217 -23.47 9.95 8.37
CA GLY A 217 -23.42 11.35 8.77
C GLY A 217 -22.01 11.94 8.82
N GLY A 218 -20.98 11.28 8.26
CA GLY A 218 -19.63 11.83 8.16
C GLY A 218 -18.86 11.89 9.47
N ILE A 219 -19.25 11.04 10.43
CA ILE A 219 -18.64 10.98 11.76
C ILE A 219 -17.39 10.10 11.67
N VAL A 220 -16.26 10.57 12.17
CA VAL A 220 -15.04 9.76 12.27
C VAL A 220 -15.09 8.98 13.58
N GLU A 221 -15.20 7.67 13.49
CA GLU A 221 -15.24 6.75 14.63
C GLU A 221 -13.83 6.43 15.15
N GLN A 222 -12.87 6.40 14.22
CA GLN A 222 -11.45 6.25 14.53
C GLN A 222 -10.61 6.82 13.38
N PHE A 223 -9.52 7.50 13.73
CA PHE A 223 -8.49 7.95 12.79
C PHE A 223 -7.12 7.54 13.34
N ALA A 224 -6.54 6.50 12.77
CA ALA A 224 -5.37 5.83 13.31
C ALA A 224 -4.50 5.22 12.19
N ALA A 225 -3.29 4.78 12.51
CA ALA A 225 -2.52 3.94 11.59
C ALA A 225 -3.20 2.56 11.43
N PRO A 226 -3.00 1.84 10.31
CA PRO A 226 -3.62 0.53 10.10
C PRO A 226 -3.38 -0.48 11.23
N ASP A 227 -2.16 -0.55 11.77
CA ASP A 227 -1.84 -1.48 12.85
C ASP A 227 -2.62 -1.17 14.13
N GLU A 228 -2.68 0.10 14.53
CA GLU A 228 -3.46 0.56 15.68
C GLU A 228 -4.97 0.30 15.49
N LEU A 229 -5.49 0.53 14.28
CA LEU A 229 -6.87 0.26 13.93
C LEU A 229 -7.24 -1.23 14.11
N LEU A 230 -6.33 -2.12 13.72
CA LEU A 230 -6.52 -3.57 13.82
C LEU A 230 -6.34 -4.09 15.25
N ALA A 231 -5.32 -3.60 15.95
CA ALA A 231 -5.00 -4.01 17.31
C ALA A 231 -6.02 -3.48 18.34
N ASN A 232 -6.40 -2.20 18.20
CA ASN A 232 -7.19 -1.46 19.17
C ASN A 232 -8.33 -0.67 18.49
N PRO A 233 -9.37 -1.35 17.97
CA PRO A 233 -10.54 -0.65 17.47
C PRO A 233 -11.22 0.12 18.61
N SER A 234 -11.59 1.38 18.34
CA SER A 234 -12.12 2.31 19.35
C SER A 234 -13.51 1.92 19.86
N ASN A 235 -14.29 1.20 19.06
CA ASN A 235 -15.65 0.75 19.39
C ASN A 235 -16.06 -0.48 18.56
N GLU A 236 -17.24 -1.03 18.87
CA GLU A 236 -17.81 -2.21 18.20
C GLU A 236 -18.01 -1.99 16.70
N PHE A 237 -18.46 -0.81 16.28
CA PHE A 237 -18.61 -0.50 14.86
C PHE A 237 -17.27 -0.57 14.12
N VAL A 238 -16.20 -0.01 14.67
CA VAL A 238 -14.88 -0.11 14.04
C VAL A 238 -14.38 -1.54 14.03
N ALA A 239 -14.58 -2.29 15.13
CA ALA A 239 -14.19 -3.69 15.23
C ALA A 239 -14.89 -4.57 14.18
N ASP A 240 -16.19 -4.38 13.99
CA ASP A 240 -16.98 -5.06 12.97
C ASP A 240 -16.58 -4.63 11.58
N PHE A 241 -16.30 -3.34 11.38
CA PHE A 241 -15.92 -2.80 10.08
C PHE A 241 -14.58 -3.37 9.61
N VAL A 242 -13.55 -3.46 10.46
CA VAL A 242 -12.26 -4.06 10.06
C VAL A 242 -12.32 -5.58 9.89
N GLY A 243 -13.32 -6.22 10.50
CA GLY A 243 -13.63 -7.65 10.40
C GLY A 243 -12.93 -8.51 11.46
N HIS A 244 -13.17 -9.82 11.40
CA HIS A 244 -12.70 -10.78 12.42
C HIS A 244 -11.26 -11.30 12.18
N GLU A 245 -10.73 -11.20 10.96
CA GLU A 245 -9.40 -11.72 10.58
C GLU A 245 -8.25 -10.73 10.85
N ARG A 246 -8.39 -9.89 11.88
CA ARG A 246 -7.47 -8.77 12.17
C ARG A 246 -6.03 -9.23 12.36
N SER A 247 -5.82 -10.34 13.07
CA SER A 247 -4.48 -10.89 13.31
C SER A 247 -3.79 -11.29 12.00
N ILE A 248 -4.52 -11.87 11.05
CA ILE A 248 -3.97 -12.24 9.73
C ILE A 248 -3.68 -10.99 8.90
N LYS A 249 -4.55 -9.97 8.97
CA LYS A 249 -4.32 -8.69 8.28
C LYS A 249 -3.08 -7.96 8.83
N ARG A 250 -2.87 -7.96 10.15
CA ARG A 250 -1.66 -7.40 10.80
C ARG A 250 -0.37 -8.06 10.32
N LEU A 251 -0.38 -9.35 9.99
CA LEU A 251 0.78 -10.03 9.40
C LEU A 251 1.23 -9.44 8.06
N SER A 252 0.34 -8.73 7.36
CA SER A 252 0.67 -8.06 6.10
C SER A 252 1.35 -6.69 6.31
N LEU A 253 1.33 -6.15 7.53
CA LEU A 253 1.90 -4.85 7.89
C LEU A 253 3.33 -4.94 8.43
N SER A 254 3.71 -6.10 8.97
CA SER A 254 5.05 -6.35 9.53
C SER A 254 5.90 -7.16 8.56
N ARG A 255 7.21 -6.94 8.58
CA ARG A 255 8.16 -7.66 7.74
C ARG A 255 9.01 -8.62 8.56
N VAL A 256 9.57 -9.63 7.89
CA VAL A 256 10.45 -10.62 8.50
C VAL A 256 11.68 -9.96 9.16
N ARG A 257 12.22 -8.90 8.56
CA ARG A 257 13.34 -8.11 9.11
C ARG A 257 13.04 -7.41 10.43
N ASP A 258 11.76 -7.24 10.78
CA ASP A 258 11.35 -6.56 12.02
C ASP A 258 11.28 -7.55 13.20
N LEU A 259 11.51 -8.85 12.94
CA LEU A 259 11.55 -9.91 13.94
C LEU A 259 12.97 -10.17 14.45
N ASP A 260 13.06 -10.63 15.69
CA ASP A 260 14.27 -11.22 16.25
C ASP A 260 14.44 -12.63 15.67
N LEU A 261 15.18 -12.74 14.55
CA LEU A 261 15.39 -14.02 13.87
C LEU A 261 16.20 -14.99 14.73
N GLN A 262 15.82 -16.26 14.69
CA GLN A 262 16.52 -17.32 15.44
C GLN A 262 17.70 -17.84 14.63
N GLU A 263 18.87 -17.99 15.29
CA GLU A 263 19.98 -18.77 14.74
C GLU A 263 19.53 -20.23 14.61
N GLY A 264 19.29 -20.67 13.37
CA GLY A 264 18.95 -22.05 13.09
C GLY A 264 20.12 -23.01 13.35
N PRO A 265 19.90 -24.32 13.18
CA PRO A 265 20.95 -25.33 13.27
C PRO A 265 21.86 -25.27 12.03
N VAL A 266 22.58 -24.18 11.83
CA VAL A 266 23.36 -23.90 10.62
C VAL A 266 24.85 -23.83 10.95
N VAL A 267 25.67 -24.46 10.12
CA VAL A 267 27.15 -24.44 10.20
C VAL A 267 27.78 -24.15 8.85
N GLY A 268 28.98 -23.58 8.86
CA GLY A 268 29.76 -23.41 7.64
C GLY A 268 30.28 -24.74 7.10
N ARG A 269 30.50 -24.82 5.79
CA ARG A 269 31.03 -26.01 5.10
C ARG A 269 32.42 -26.39 5.61
N SER A 270 33.15 -25.42 6.12
CA SER A 270 34.46 -25.59 6.76
C SER A 270 34.41 -25.98 8.24
N ALA A 271 33.21 -26.07 8.85
CA ALA A 271 33.05 -26.41 10.25
C ALA A 271 33.53 -27.83 10.58
N THR A 272 33.98 -28.01 11.81
CA THR A 272 34.40 -29.30 12.35
C THR A 272 33.19 -30.19 12.65
N PRO A 273 33.35 -31.52 12.62
CA PRO A 273 32.28 -32.42 13.04
C PRO A 273 31.81 -32.17 14.48
N GLU A 274 32.70 -31.77 15.40
CA GLU A 274 32.35 -31.40 16.76
C GLU A 274 31.41 -30.19 16.82
N GLU A 275 31.67 -29.15 16.04
CA GLU A 275 30.82 -27.95 15.95
C GLU A 275 29.43 -28.32 15.43
N ALA A 276 29.35 -29.12 14.36
CA ALA A 276 28.08 -29.60 13.81
C ALA A 276 27.27 -30.42 14.83
N ARG A 277 27.92 -31.33 15.57
CA ARG A 277 27.27 -32.09 16.67
C ARG A 277 26.81 -31.18 17.80
N ALA A 278 27.60 -30.17 18.16
CA ALA A 278 27.24 -29.22 19.22
C ALA A 278 26.01 -28.40 18.84
N VAL A 279 25.92 -27.94 17.58
CA VAL A 279 24.77 -27.20 17.06
C VAL A 279 23.50 -28.07 17.05
N LEU A 280 23.59 -29.31 16.55
CA LEU A 280 22.48 -30.27 16.58
C LEU A 280 22.03 -30.59 18.01
N ALA A 281 22.96 -30.81 18.93
CA ALA A 281 22.64 -31.10 20.33
C ALA A 281 22.00 -29.90 21.05
N ARG A 282 22.47 -28.67 20.76
CA ARG A 282 21.93 -27.42 21.33
C ARG A 282 20.51 -27.15 20.86
N THR A 283 20.23 -27.39 19.58
CA THR A 283 18.95 -27.08 18.94
C THR A 283 17.94 -28.22 19.02
N GLY A 284 18.39 -29.46 19.19
CA GLY A 284 17.54 -30.65 19.13
C GLY A 284 16.94 -30.91 17.74
N SER A 285 17.52 -30.31 16.69
CA SER A 285 16.99 -30.38 15.32
C SER A 285 17.30 -31.70 14.63
N GLU A 286 16.37 -32.19 13.81
CA GLU A 286 16.57 -33.32 12.90
C GLU A 286 17.22 -32.91 11.56
N TRP A 287 17.50 -31.62 11.38
CA TRP A 287 18.10 -31.05 10.18
C TRP A 287 19.29 -30.15 10.52
N LEU A 288 20.34 -30.24 9.71
CA LEU A 288 21.55 -29.41 9.76
C LEU A 288 21.64 -28.56 8.49
N GLY A 289 21.72 -27.25 8.64
CA GLY A 289 21.87 -26.31 7.53
C GLY A 289 23.34 -26.07 7.23
N ILE A 290 23.69 -25.99 5.95
CA ILE A 290 25.07 -25.78 5.51
C ILE A 290 25.18 -24.43 4.80
N THR A 291 26.19 -23.64 5.18
CA THR A 291 26.58 -22.42 4.45
C THR A 291 27.97 -22.58 3.83
N ASP A 292 28.23 -21.91 2.72
CA ASP A 292 29.55 -21.82 2.09
C ASP A 292 29.88 -20.33 1.95
N ASP A 293 30.94 -19.88 2.61
CA ASP A 293 31.28 -18.45 2.76
C ASP A 293 30.09 -17.54 3.15
N GLY A 294 29.18 -18.07 3.99
CA GLY A 294 27.97 -17.37 4.46
C GLY A 294 26.75 -17.52 3.56
N THR A 295 26.91 -17.97 2.32
CA THR A 295 25.80 -18.31 1.41
C THR A 295 25.16 -19.62 1.80
N PHE A 296 23.83 -19.63 1.97
CA PHE A 296 23.12 -20.85 2.36
C PHE A 296 23.05 -21.86 1.21
N GLN A 297 23.55 -23.08 1.45
CA GLN A 297 23.59 -24.16 0.44
C GLN A 297 22.38 -25.09 0.54
N GLY A 298 21.81 -25.27 1.73
CA GLY A 298 20.66 -26.13 1.95
C GLY A 298 20.67 -26.89 3.27
N TRP A 299 19.73 -27.80 3.42
CA TRP A 299 19.52 -28.66 4.58
C TRP A 299 19.98 -30.09 4.32
N VAL A 300 20.52 -30.74 5.35
CA VAL A 300 20.88 -32.15 5.38
C VAL A 300 20.17 -32.80 6.56
N PRO A 301 19.53 -33.98 6.41
CA PRO A 301 19.02 -34.73 7.54
C PRO A 301 20.14 -35.03 8.54
N ALA A 302 19.90 -34.81 9.83
CA ALA A 302 20.89 -35.12 10.88
C ALA A 302 21.28 -36.61 10.89
N SER A 303 20.40 -37.49 10.39
CA SER A 303 20.67 -38.92 10.19
C SER A 303 21.81 -39.19 9.22
N ASP A 304 22.00 -38.32 8.23
CA ASP A 304 22.98 -38.48 7.15
C ASP A 304 24.36 -37.94 7.58
N PHE A 305 24.40 -37.22 8.70
CA PHE A 305 25.64 -36.76 9.30
C PHE A 305 26.22 -37.82 10.24
N HIS A 306 27.08 -38.67 9.69
CA HIS A 306 27.79 -39.72 10.44
C HIS A 306 29.08 -39.23 11.14
N GLY A 307 29.37 -37.93 11.08
CA GLY A 307 30.43 -37.30 11.85
C GLY A 307 31.84 -37.40 11.26
N GLU A 308 31.94 -37.64 9.96
CA GLU A 308 33.20 -37.73 9.21
C GLU A 308 33.66 -36.33 8.76
N SER A 309 32.86 -35.64 7.94
CA SER A 309 33.18 -34.30 7.44
C SER A 309 31.92 -33.55 6.99
N VAL A 310 31.80 -32.27 7.35
CA VAL A 310 30.71 -31.39 6.88
C VAL A 310 30.85 -31.07 5.38
N ARG A 311 32.09 -31.08 4.86
CA ARG A 311 32.39 -30.73 3.46
C ARG A 311 31.80 -31.72 2.45
N GLU A 312 31.63 -32.96 2.87
CA GLU A 312 31.20 -34.07 2.02
C GLU A 312 29.67 -34.24 2.01
N LEU A 313 28.96 -33.47 2.84
CA LEU A 313 27.51 -33.46 2.84
C LEU A 313 26.97 -32.80 1.57
N ASP A 314 25.86 -33.36 1.06
CA ASP A 314 25.14 -32.87 -0.11
C ASP A 314 23.83 -32.18 0.33
N PRO A 315 23.84 -30.86 0.56
CA PRO A 315 22.68 -30.15 1.09
C PRO A 315 21.58 -30.00 0.03
N GLN A 316 20.34 -30.25 0.45
CA GLN A 316 19.17 -30.00 -0.37
C GLN A 316 18.65 -28.59 -0.16
N VAL A 317 18.41 -27.86 -1.25
CA VAL A 317 17.88 -26.50 -1.21
C VAL A 317 16.57 -26.47 -0.43
N ALA A 318 16.46 -25.54 0.53
CA ALA A 318 15.28 -25.41 1.37
C ALA A 318 14.05 -25.12 0.52
N ALA A 319 12.97 -25.88 0.70
CA ALA A 319 11.69 -25.57 0.07
C ALA A 319 11.06 -24.29 0.64
N ALA A 320 11.29 -24.02 1.94
CA ALA A 320 10.79 -22.83 2.63
C ALA A 320 11.87 -21.75 2.73
N GLN A 321 11.83 -20.77 1.84
CA GLN A 321 12.74 -19.62 1.82
C GLN A 321 11.95 -18.32 1.76
N VAL A 322 12.40 -17.33 2.54
CA VAL A 322 11.81 -15.99 2.59
C VAL A 322 12.92 -14.95 2.56
N ARG A 323 12.59 -13.74 2.11
CA ARG A 323 13.49 -12.60 2.16
C ARG A 323 13.20 -11.74 3.40
N PRO A 324 14.16 -10.95 3.91
CA PRO A 324 13.94 -10.05 5.03
C PRO A 324 12.81 -9.03 4.80
N ASP A 325 12.60 -8.62 3.56
CA ASP A 325 11.55 -7.67 3.17
C ASP A 325 10.16 -8.32 2.99
N ALA A 326 10.07 -9.66 2.97
CA ALA A 326 8.79 -10.36 2.91
C ALA A 326 7.92 -10.02 4.13
N THR A 327 6.61 -9.98 3.92
CA THR A 327 5.62 -9.82 4.99
C THR A 327 5.56 -11.07 5.87
N LEU A 328 5.13 -10.92 7.12
CA LEU A 328 4.93 -12.09 7.99
C LEU A 328 3.84 -13.03 7.46
N ARG A 329 2.89 -12.50 6.67
CA ARG A 329 1.87 -13.30 5.99
C ARG A 329 2.48 -14.20 4.91
N GLU A 330 3.34 -13.65 4.06
CA GLU A 330 4.07 -14.43 3.05
C GLU A 330 4.96 -15.48 3.72
N ALA A 331 5.64 -15.12 4.81
CA ALA A 331 6.45 -16.07 5.56
C ALA A 331 5.61 -17.24 6.12
N LEU A 332 4.44 -16.95 6.69
CA LEU A 332 3.50 -17.97 7.14
C LEU A 332 3.04 -18.87 5.99
N GLU A 333 2.70 -18.30 4.84
CA GLU A 333 2.26 -19.04 3.65
C GLU A 333 3.34 -19.99 3.13
N VAL A 334 4.60 -19.53 3.07
CA VAL A 334 5.76 -20.34 2.67
C VAL A 334 5.97 -21.52 3.62
N ILE A 335 5.93 -21.28 4.95
CA ILE A 335 6.07 -22.33 5.96
C ILE A 335 4.98 -23.39 5.79
N LEU A 336 3.73 -22.97 5.66
CA LEU A 336 2.58 -23.87 5.52
C LEU A 336 2.62 -24.67 4.20
N THR A 337 2.98 -24.02 3.09
CA THR A 337 3.03 -24.64 1.76
C THR A 337 4.15 -25.68 1.67
N ALA A 338 5.32 -25.35 2.22
CA ALA A 338 6.44 -26.27 2.31
C ALA A 338 6.23 -27.39 3.34
N ARG A 339 5.16 -27.31 4.14
CA ARG A 339 4.89 -28.21 5.30
C ARG A 339 6.09 -28.28 6.25
N SER A 340 6.76 -27.14 6.42
CA SER A 340 7.90 -26.97 7.31
C SER A 340 7.45 -26.37 8.63
N SER A 341 8.27 -26.50 9.68
CA SER A 341 8.10 -25.75 10.94
C SER A 341 8.77 -24.37 10.89
N THR A 342 9.72 -24.18 9.97
CA THR A 342 10.55 -22.98 9.83
C THR A 342 10.79 -22.64 8.37
N ALA A 343 11.03 -21.37 8.07
CA ALA A 343 11.57 -20.91 6.80
C ALA A 343 12.96 -20.30 7.04
N VAL A 344 13.84 -20.48 6.06
CA VAL A 344 15.16 -19.83 6.03
C VAL A 344 14.98 -18.41 5.52
N VAL A 345 15.59 -17.44 6.22
CA VAL A 345 15.66 -16.06 5.77
C VAL A 345 16.97 -15.86 5.00
N LEU A 346 16.88 -15.50 3.73
CA LEU A 346 18.04 -15.25 2.87
C LEU A 346 18.06 -13.79 2.42
N ASN A 347 19.22 -13.16 2.55
CA ASN A 347 19.46 -11.83 1.99
C ASN A 347 19.55 -11.89 0.45
N ASP A 348 19.55 -10.72 -0.19
CA ASP A 348 19.55 -10.57 -1.65
C ASP A 348 20.78 -11.19 -2.34
N ASP A 349 21.89 -11.30 -1.62
CA ASP A 349 23.14 -11.93 -2.06
C ASP A 349 23.19 -13.45 -1.76
N GLY A 350 22.09 -14.01 -1.24
CA GLY A 350 21.98 -15.42 -0.86
C GLY A 350 22.61 -15.76 0.49
N THR A 351 23.10 -14.77 1.24
CA THR A 351 23.65 -14.99 2.57
C THR A 351 22.55 -15.35 3.57
N TYR A 352 22.89 -16.22 4.52
CA TYR A 352 21.97 -16.67 5.56
C TYR A 352 21.72 -15.55 6.59
N GLY A 353 20.46 -15.14 6.73
CA GLY A 353 20.03 -14.12 7.69
C GLY A 353 19.42 -14.67 8.98
N GLY A 354 19.07 -15.97 9.02
CA GLY A 354 18.43 -16.61 10.17
C GLY A 354 17.29 -17.54 9.77
N THR A 355 16.49 -17.93 10.76
CA THR A 355 15.24 -18.67 10.54
C THR A 355 14.06 -17.96 11.18
N VAL A 356 12.90 -18.13 10.56
CA VAL A 356 11.60 -17.68 11.08
C VAL A 356 10.68 -18.88 11.23
N SER A 357 10.02 -18.98 12.39
CA SER A 357 9.06 -20.05 12.70
C SER A 357 7.67 -19.48 12.94
N LEU A 358 6.66 -20.36 13.04
CA LEU A 358 5.32 -19.96 13.45
C LEU A 358 5.31 -19.30 14.84
N GLU A 359 6.21 -19.73 15.74
CA GLU A 359 6.33 -19.14 17.07
C GLU A 359 6.88 -17.71 17.00
N THR A 360 7.94 -17.49 16.23
CA THR A 360 8.51 -16.14 16.00
C THR A 360 7.48 -15.20 15.38
N ILE A 361 6.69 -15.69 14.40
CA ILE A 361 5.60 -14.90 13.80
C ILE A 361 4.53 -14.55 14.83
N ARG A 362 4.14 -15.50 15.69
CA ARG A 362 3.15 -15.27 16.75
C ARG A 362 3.63 -14.26 17.79
N GLU A 363 4.90 -14.33 18.19
CA GLU A 363 5.51 -13.36 19.12
C GLU A 363 5.55 -11.95 18.51
N GLY A 364 5.81 -11.84 17.21
CA GLY A 364 5.76 -10.58 16.47
C GLY A 364 4.37 -9.91 16.49
N LEU A 365 3.29 -10.69 16.51
CA LEU A 365 1.91 -10.16 16.62
C LEU A 365 1.54 -9.66 18.03
N GLY A 366 2.27 -10.10 19.06
CA GLY A 366 2.01 -9.74 20.46
C GLY A 366 2.69 -8.44 20.90
N ARG A 367 3.55 -7.88 20.06
CA ARG A 367 4.11 -6.52 20.18
C ARG A 367 3.16 -5.53 19.51
#